data_AF-A0A2V8SQI8-F1
#
_entry.id   AF-A0A2V8SQI8-F1
#
_cell.length_a   1.000
_cell.length_b   1.000
_cell.length_c   1.000
_cell.angle_alpha   90.00
_cell.angle_beta   90.00
_cell.angle_gamma   90.00
#
_symmetry.space_group_name_H-M   'P 1'
#
loop_
_entity.id
_entity.type
_entity.pdbx_description
1 polymer ?
#
loop_
_entity_poly.entity_id
_entity_poly.type
_entity_poly.pdbx_seq_one_letter_code
_entity_poly.pdbx_strand_id
1 'polypeptide(L)'
;QDIRALTRRLDVMRWGHAMIRPRTGFLWGGARQKAQRPFRSIHFAHTDLSGVALFEEAFDHGLRAAEEVLAARGVKSESLRG
;
A
#
# COMPACT_ATOMS: atom_id res chain seq x y z
N GLN A 1 -5.85 32.39 13.40
CA GLN A 1 -4.57 33.04 13.03
C GLN A 1 -4.16 32.53 11.66
N ASP A 2 -3.52 33.34 10.82
CA ASP A 2 -3.03 32.92 9.50
C ASP A 2 -1.85 31.94 9.64
N ILE A 3 -1.86 30.83 8.89
CA ILE A 3 -0.77 29.84 8.85
C ILE A 3 0.58 30.49 8.52
N ARG A 4 0.59 31.53 7.68
CA ARG A 4 1.80 32.28 7.32
C ARG A 4 2.43 32.96 8.53
N ALA A 5 1.62 33.53 9.41
CA ALA A 5 2.10 34.19 10.63
C ALA A 5 2.61 33.20 11.69
N LEU A 6 2.22 31.93 11.59
CA LEU A 6 2.60 30.86 12.52
C LEU A 6 3.80 30.02 12.04
N THR A 7 4.10 30.03 10.75
CA THR A 7 5.16 29.20 10.16
C THR A 7 6.53 29.83 10.35
N ARG A 8 7.43 29.17 11.10
CA ARG A 8 8.81 29.65 11.34
C ARG A 8 9.86 29.01 10.43
N ARG A 9 9.56 27.87 9.83
CA ARG A 9 10.49 27.07 9.02
C ARG A 9 9.72 26.20 8.03
N LEU A 10 10.30 25.99 6.85
CA LEU A 10 9.83 25.05 5.84
C LEU A 10 10.98 24.14 5.45
N ASP A 11 10.78 22.83 5.58
CA ASP A 11 11.69 21.82 5.06
C ASP A 11 11.06 21.16 3.83
N VAL A 12 11.82 21.09 2.73
CA VAL A 12 11.34 20.56 1.44
C VAL A 12 12.13 19.32 1.08
N MET A 13 11.44 18.23 0.77
CA MET A 13 12.04 16.99 0.31
C MET A 13 11.56 16.63 -1.09
N ARG A 14 12.49 16.23 -1.96
CA ARG A 14 12.18 15.74 -3.31
C ARG A 14 12.40 14.24 -3.38
N TRP A 15 11.31 13.48 -3.46
CA TRP A 15 11.33 12.04 -3.62
C TRP A 15 11.19 11.69 -5.11
N GLY A 16 12.16 10.97 -5.68
CA GLY A 16 12.14 10.58 -7.11
C GLY A 16 10.98 9.66 -7.48
N HIS A 17 10.48 8.91 -6.50
CA HIS A 17 9.26 8.10 -6.55
C HIS A 17 8.48 8.40 -5.27
N ALA A 18 7.51 9.31 -5.32
CA ALA A 18 6.64 9.56 -4.17
C ALA A 18 5.54 8.50 -4.08
N MET A 19 4.59 8.55 -5.01
CA MET A 19 3.43 7.65 -5.09
C MET A 19 3.25 7.22 -6.53
N ILE A 20 2.63 6.06 -6.75
CA ILE A 20 2.22 5.68 -8.09
C ILE A 20 1.35 6.77 -8.72
N ARG A 21 1.59 7.02 -10.00
CA ARG A 21 0.73 7.87 -10.81
C ARG A 21 -0.18 6.99 -11.65
N PRO A 22 -1.42 6.72 -11.21
CA PRO A 22 -2.33 5.88 -11.97
C PRO A 22 -2.61 6.52 -13.34
N ARG A 23 -2.61 5.69 -14.38
CA ARG A 23 -3.08 6.08 -15.72
C ARG A 23 -4.47 5.50 -15.95
N THR A 24 -5.15 5.96 -17.01
CA THR A 24 -6.43 5.37 -17.44
C THR A 24 -6.32 3.84 -17.52
N GLY A 25 -7.27 3.14 -16.90
CA GLY A 25 -7.26 1.68 -16.80
C GLY A 25 -6.53 1.11 -15.59
N PHE A 26 -5.90 1.90 -14.73
CA PHE A 26 -5.17 1.38 -13.56
C PHE A 26 -6.07 0.63 -12.56
N LEU A 27 -7.21 1.22 -12.19
CA LEU A 27 -8.13 0.64 -11.19
C LEU A 27 -8.92 -0.56 -11.72
N TRP A 28 -9.40 -0.45 -12.97
CA TRP A 28 -10.40 -1.35 -13.55
C TRP A 28 -9.88 -2.22 -14.70
N GLY A 29 -8.64 -2.01 -15.15
CA GLY A 29 -8.06 -2.72 -16.30
C GLY A 29 -7.47 -4.09 -15.98
N GLY A 30 -7.71 -4.65 -14.80
CA GLY A 30 -7.27 -5.99 -14.42
C GLY A 30 -5.79 -6.12 -14.01
N ALA A 31 -4.95 -5.15 -14.36
CA ALA A 31 -3.51 -5.18 -14.03
C ALA A 31 -3.27 -5.18 -12.52
N ARG A 32 -4.03 -4.37 -11.76
CA ARG A 32 -3.96 -4.31 -10.30
C ARG A 32 -4.31 -5.65 -9.65
N GLN A 33 -5.39 -6.29 -10.09
CA GLN A 33 -5.83 -7.60 -9.60
C GLN A 33 -4.81 -8.71 -9.91
N LYS A 34 -4.14 -8.63 -11.07
CA LYS A 34 -3.03 -9.55 -11.40
C LYS A 34 -1.83 -9.31 -10.49
N ALA A 35 -1.48 -8.05 -10.23
CA ALA A 35 -0.36 -7.68 -9.36
C ALA A 35 -0.56 -8.06 -7.88
N GLN A 36 -1.82 -8.19 -7.43
CA GLN A 36 -2.13 -8.68 -6.09
C GLN A 36 -1.85 -10.17 -5.90
N ARG A 37 -1.72 -10.96 -6.97
CA ARG A 37 -1.50 -12.41 -6.86
C ARG A 37 -0.07 -12.70 -6.39
N PRO A 38 0.11 -13.58 -5.39
CA PRO A 38 1.45 -14.03 -5.01
C PRO A 38 2.18 -14.67 -6.18
N PHE A 39 3.51 -14.50 -6.20
CA PHE A 39 4.39 -15.22 -7.13
C PHE A 39 5.24 -16.22 -6.36
N ARG A 40 4.85 -17.50 -6.41
CA ARG A 40 5.45 -18.57 -5.60
C ARG A 40 5.33 -18.21 -4.11
N SER A 41 6.45 -18.12 -3.39
CA SER A 41 6.51 -17.75 -1.98
C SER A 41 6.64 -16.23 -1.75
N ILE A 42 6.40 -15.40 -2.76
CA ILE A 42 6.48 -13.94 -2.69
C ILE A 42 5.07 -13.37 -2.65
N HIS A 43 4.72 -12.69 -1.56
CA HIS A 43 3.43 -12.02 -1.36
C HIS A 43 3.61 -10.51 -1.44
N PHE A 44 2.83 -9.84 -2.28
CA PHE A 44 2.96 -8.40 -2.51
C PHE A 44 2.08 -7.60 -1.54
N ALA A 45 2.66 -6.54 -0.95
CA ALA A 45 2.02 -5.73 0.10
C ALA A 45 2.07 -4.20 -0.17
N HIS A 46 2.34 -3.79 -1.40
CA HIS A 46 2.53 -2.37 -1.72
C HIS A 46 1.20 -1.62 -1.84
N THR A 47 1.13 -0.35 -1.41
CA THR A 47 -0.09 0.49 -1.46
C THR A 47 -0.63 0.72 -2.86
N ASP A 48 0.21 0.60 -3.88
CA ASP A 48 -0.20 0.70 -5.28
C ASP A 48 -1.26 -0.34 -5.67
N LEU A 49 -1.32 -1.44 -4.92
CA LEU A 49 -2.33 -2.48 -5.08
C LEU A 49 -3.74 -2.00 -4.69
N SER A 50 -3.88 -0.84 -4.03
CA SER A 50 -5.15 -0.20 -3.66
C SER A 50 -5.63 0.82 -4.68
N GLY A 51 -4.74 1.36 -5.52
CA GLY A 51 -5.07 2.53 -6.35
C GLY A 51 -4.62 3.87 -5.78
N VAL A 52 -4.31 3.90 -4.49
CA VAL A 52 -4.00 5.11 -3.72
C VAL A 52 -2.91 4.78 -2.69
N ALA A 53 -1.97 5.70 -2.47
CA ALA A 53 -0.88 5.50 -1.51
C ALA A 53 -1.23 6.11 -0.14
N LEU A 54 -2.20 5.50 0.55
CA LEU A 54 -2.58 5.88 1.91
C LEU A 54 -1.83 5.04 2.94
N PHE A 55 -1.69 5.57 4.15
CA PHE A 55 -1.04 4.84 5.24
C PHE A 55 -1.86 3.61 5.64
N GLU A 56 -3.18 3.75 5.67
CA GLU A 56 -4.15 2.70 5.95
C GLU A 56 -4.02 1.52 4.97
N GLU A 57 -3.82 1.82 3.69
CA GLU A 57 -3.60 0.80 2.66
C GLU A 57 -2.27 0.06 2.85
N ALA A 58 -1.26 0.73 3.40
CA ALA A 58 0.02 0.10 3.69
C ALA A 58 -0.14 -0.92 4.82
N PHE A 59 -0.92 -0.58 5.84
CA PHE A 59 -1.25 -1.49 6.93
C PHE A 59 -2.12 -2.65 6.48
N ASP A 60 -3.21 -2.38 5.75
CA ASP A 60 -4.10 -3.43 5.25
C ASP A 60 -3.34 -4.45 4.39
N HIS A 61 -2.52 -3.96 3.44
CA HIS A 61 -1.78 -4.85 2.57
C HIS A 61 -0.62 -5.57 3.26
N GLY A 62 0.00 -4.95 4.27
CA GLY A 62 0.96 -5.61 5.14
C GLY A 62 0.34 -6.77 5.92
N LEU A 63 -0.80 -6.52 6.57
CA LEU A 63 -1.55 -7.55 7.32
C LEU A 63 -2.02 -8.67 6.41
N ARG A 64 -2.63 -8.33 5.26
CA ARG A 64 -3.06 -9.30 4.26
C ARG A 64 -1.92 -10.20 3.82
N ALA A 65 -0.78 -9.63 3.44
CA ALA A 65 0.35 -10.43 2.96
C ALA A 65 0.92 -11.32 4.07
N ALA A 66 0.94 -10.86 5.32
CA ALA A 66 1.34 -11.68 6.46
C ALA A 66 0.39 -12.87 6.69
N GLU A 67 -0.92 -12.64 6.65
CA GLU A 67 -1.93 -13.69 6.77
C GLU A 67 -1.82 -14.72 5.62
N GLU A 68 -1.62 -14.26 4.39
CA GLU A 68 -1.41 -15.15 3.24
C GLU A 68 -0.15 -16.02 3.41
N VAL A 69 0.94 -15.48 3.95
CA VAL A 69 2.17 -16.24 4.25
C VAL A 69 1.92 -17.29 5.33
N LEU A 70 1.24 -16.92 6.43
CA LEU A 70 0.91 -17.86 7.51
C LEU A 70 0.04 -19.02 6.99
N ALA A 71 -0.98 -18.71 6.20
CA ALA A 71 -1.83 -19.69 5.55
C ALA A 71 -1.04 -20.62 4.61
N ALA A 72 -0.16 -20.06 3.76
CA ALA A 72 0.69 -20.85 2.86
C ALA A 72 1.68 -21.77 3.60
N ARG A 73 2.01 -21.44 4.85
CA ARG A 73 2.88 -22.24 5.74
C ARG A 73 2.11 -23.19 6.64
N GLY A 74 0.77 -23.22 6.57
CA GLY A 74 -0.08 -24.05 7.42
C GLY A 74 -0.09 -23.63 8.89
N VAL A 75 0.30 -22.38 9.19
CA VAL A 75 0.26 -21.84 10.55
C VAL A 75 -1.13 -21.28 10.79
N LYS A 76 -1.80 -21.73 11.87
CA LYS A 76 -3.07 -21.17 12.29
C LYS A 76 -2.85 -19.80 12.93
N SER A 77 -3.61 -18.79 12.49
CA SER A 77 -3.64 -17.45 13.06
C SER A 77 -5.04 -16.88 13.00
N GLU A 78 -5.37 -15.98 13.92
CA GLU A 78 -6.56 -15.16 13.84
C GLU A 78 -6.35 -14.00 12.84
N SER A 79 -7.42 -13.57 12.17
CA SER A 79 -7.37 -12.40 11.29
C SER A 79 -7.17 -11.14 12.13
N LEU A 80 -6.21 -10.31 11.72
CA LEU A 80 -5.97 -8.99 12.32
C LEU A 80 -6.59 -7.87 11.49
N ARG A 81 -7.13 -8.20 10.31
CA ARG A 81 -7.92 -7.31 9.47
C ARG A 81 -9.34 -7.27 10.01
N GLY A 82 -9.83 -6.05 10.30
CA GLY A 82 -11.18 -5.78 10.79
C GLY A 82 -12.25 -5.81 9.71
#